data_AF-A0A7X2CLB9-F1
#
_entry.id   AF-A0A7X2CLB9-F1
#
_cell.length_a   1.000
_cell.length_b   1.000
_cell.length_c   1.000
_cell.angle_alpha   90.00
_cell.angle_beta   90.00
_cell.angle_gamma   90.00
#
_symmetry.space_group_name_H-M   'P 1'
#
loop_
_entity.id
_entity.type
_entity.pdbx_description
1 polymer ?
#
loop_
_entity_poly.entity_id
_entity_poly.type
_entity_poly.pdbx_seq_one_letter_code
_entity_poly.pdbx_strand_id
1 'polypeptide(L)'
;MNKYLLSSLCLLVVNSAHADDTAPSLMLPAATITAPEIDAESIDLKTATTAGSRLNLSSLETPASVESLTGAQIRARGNSSVQDAVT
;
A
#
# COMPACT_ATOMS: atom_id res chain seq x y z
N MET A 1 18.23 58.34 -24.48
CA MET A 1 16.99 57.56 -24.69
C MET A 1 17.23 56.15 -24.15
N ASN A 2 17.21 55.97 -22.82
CA ASN A 2 17.70 54.73 -22.15
C ASN A 2 16.59 53.97 -21.42
N LYS A 3 15.36 54.04 -21.94
CA LYS A 3 14.17 53.45 -21.31
C LYS A 3 14.11 51.91 -21.41
N TYR A 4 14.97 51.29 -22.23
CA TYR A 4 15.11 49.83 -22.33
C TYR A 4 16.08 49.24 -21.31
N LEU A 5 16.95 50.07 -20.72
CA LEU A 5 17.97 49.63 -19.76
C LEU A 5 17.32 49.18 -18.44
N LEU A 6 16.24 49.89 -18.02
CA LEU A 6 15.45 49.53 -16.85
C LEU A 6 14.64 48.23 -17.04
N SER A 7 14.17 47.93 -18.25
CA SER A 7 13.40 46.71 -18.54
C SER A 7 14.28 45.46 -18.58
N SER A 8 15.53 45.56 -19.01
CA SER A 8 16.47 44.42 -19.05
C SER A 8 16.95 44.01 -17.66
N LEU A 9 16.94 44.93 -16.69
CA LEU A 9 17.39 44.67 -15.33
C LEU A 9 16.40 43.79 -14.53
N CYS A 10 15.09 43.86 -14.84
CA CYS A 10 14.07 43.06 -14.17
C CYS A 10 14.12 41.55 -14.50
N LEU A 11 14.72 41.17 -15.63
CA LEU A 11 14.86 39.76 -16.03
C LEU A 11 16.06 39.05 -15.36
N LEU A 12 16.94 39.79 -14.67
CA LEU A 12 18.12 39.24 -14.02
C LEU A 12 17.89 38.78 -12.56
N VAL A 13 16.68 38.99 -12.01
CA VAL A 13 16.35 38.66 -10.60
C VAL A 13 15.60 37.33 -10.50
N VAL A 14 15.83 36.40 -11.43
CA VAL A 14 15.36 35.03 -11.27
C VAL A 14 16.32 34.34 -10.30
N ASN A 15 16.05 34.46 -9.00
CA ASN A 15 16.72 33.66 -7.98
C ASN A 15 16.42 32.19 -8.28
N SER A 16 17.41 31.45 -8.76
CA SER A 16 17.36 29.99 -8.77
C SER A 16 17.10 29.54 -7.33
N ALA A 17 15.93 28.97 -7.07
CA ALA A 17 15.63 28.30 -5.82
C ALA A 17 16.51 27.05 -5.74
N HIS A 18 17.75 27.23 -5.27
CA HIS A 18 18.63 26.13 -4.96
C HIS A 18 18.08 25.45 -3.70
N ALA A 19 17.83 24.14 -3.80
CA ALA A 19 17.70 23.32 -2.61
C ALA A 19 19.00 23.46 -1.82
N ASP A 20 18.94 24.09 -0.65
CA ASP A 20 20.08 24.23 0.24
C ASP A 20 20.42 22.84 0.80
N ASP A 21 21.48 22.23 0.29
CA ASP A 21 22.00 20.93 0.74
C ASP A 21 22.55 21.02 2.20
N THR A 22 22.65 22.24 2.74
CA THR A 22 23.02 22.54 4.12
C THR A 22 21.80 22.73 5.04
N ALA A 23 20.59 22.80 4.48
CA ALA A 23 19.38 22.93 5.29
C ALA A 23 19.18 21.64 6.10
N PRO A 24 18.80 21.74 7.39
CA PRO A 24 18.55 20.55 8.18
C PRO A 24 17.47 19.69 7.52
N SER A 25 17.82 18.45 7.15
CA SER A 25 16.85 17.50 6.62
C SER A 25 15.70 17.33 7.63
N LEU A 26 14.46 17.53 7.19
CA LEU A 26 13.29 17.31 8.04
C LEU A 26 13.23 15.83 8.44
N MET A 27 13.76 15.52 9.62
CA MET A 27 13.73 14.17 10.16
C MET A 27 12.32 13.86 10.64
N LEU A 28 11.65 12.94 9.94
CA LEU A 28 10.41 12.37 10.42
C LEU A 28 10.70 11.44 11.61
N PRO A 29 9.85 11.44 12.65
CA PRO A 29 9.92 10.45 13.71
C PRO A 29 9.82 9.03 13.15
N ALA A 30 10.68 8.13 13.62
CA ALA A 30 10.58 6.72 13.27
C ALA A 30 9.26 6.13 13.83
N ALA A 31 8.44 5.55 12.96
CA ALA A 31 7.26 4.80 13.36
C ALA A 31 7.61 3.31 13.41
N THR A 32 7.36 2.67 14.55
CA THR A 32 7.45 1.20 14.67
C THR A 32 6.09 0.62 14.32
N ILE A 33 6.05 -0.22 13.28
CA ILE A 33 4.84 -0.96 12.91
C ILE A 33 4.99 -2.36 13.51
N THR A 34 4.17 -2.67 14.52
CA THR A 34 4.09 -4.01 15.11
C THR A 34 2.78 -4.65 14.67
N ALA A 35 2.87 -5.84 14.09
CA ALA A 35 1.72 -6.74 13.92
C ALA A 35 1.90 -7.92 14.89
N PRO A 36 0.83 -8.37 15.57
CA PRO A 36 0.90 -9.63 16.30
C PRO A 36 1.27 -10.76 15.33
N GLU A 37 2.10 -11.69 15.79
CA GLU A 37 2.31 -12.95 15.07
C GLU A 37 0.98 -13.68 15.08
N ILE A 38 0.31 -13.69 13.94
CA ILE A 38 -0.87 -14.52 13.73
C ILE A 38 -0.30 -15.90 13.42
N ASP A 39 -0.58 -16.87 14.29
CA ASP A 39 -0.27 -18.28 14.03
C ASP A 39 -0.68 -18.61 12.59
N ALA A 40 0.10 -19.46 11.92
CA ALA A 40 -0.21 -19.90 10.57
C ALA A 40 -1.63 -20.49 10.56
N GLU A 41 -2.61 -19.69 10.15
CA GLU A 41 -4.00 -20.08 10.17
C GLU A 41 -4.16 -21.19 9.14
N SER A 42 -4.20 -22.41 9.66
CA SER A 42 -4.48 -23.61 8.89
C SER A 42 -5.95 -23.53 8.48
N ILE A 43 -6.20 -23.06 7.26
CA ILE A 43 -7.55 -23.08 6.70
C ILE A 43 -7.85 -24.52 6.27
N ASP A 44 -8.78 -25.17 6.96
CA ASP A 44 -9.30 -26.48 6.61
C ASP A 44 -10.77 -26.40 6.18
N LEU A 45 -11.33 -27.53 5.72
CA LEU A 45 -12.73 -27.60 5.28
C LEU A 45 -13.75 -27.44 6.42
N LYS A 46 -13.31 -27.54 7.68
CA LYS A 46 -14.12 -27.43 8.90
C LYS A 46 -14.07 -26.03 9.52
N THR A 47 -13.12 -25.20 9.10
CA THR A 47 -12.96 -23.83 9.54
C THR A 47 -14.16 -23.02 9.07
N ALA A 48 -14.82 -22.35 10.00
CA ALA A 48 -15.97 -21.51 9.71
C ALA A 48 -15.55 -20.32 8.82
N THR A 49 -16.38 -19.99 7.85
CA THR A 49 -16.17 -18.86 6.95
C THR A 49 -17.48 -18.09 6.73
N THR A 50 -17.34 -16.82 6.39
CA THR A 50 -18.46 -15.95 6.03
C THR A 50 -18.73 -15.99 4.51
N ALA A 51 -17.83 -16.59 3.72
CA ALA A 51 -18.02 -16.75 2.28
C ALA A 51 -19.26 -17.61 1.96
N GLY A 52 -20.00 -17.26 0.91
CA GLY A 52 -21.22 -17.97 0.51
C GLY A 52 -22.41 -17.68 1.43
N SER A 53 -22.57 -18.46 2.51
CA SER A 53 -23.79 -18.46 3.34
C SER A 53 -23.93 -17.27 4.30
N ARG A 54 -22.82 -16.68 4.76
CA ARG A 54 -22.78 -15.66 5.82
C ARG A 54 -23.32 -16.09 7.20
N LEU A 55 -23.69 -17.37 7.38
CA LEU A 55 -24.15 -17.95 8.64
C LEU A 55 -23.00 -18.50 9.50
N ASN A 56 -21.75 -18.12 9.21
CA ASN A 56 -20.55 -18.64 9.87
C ASN A 56 -20.47 -20.18 9.83
N LEU A 57 -20.70 -20.74 8.64
CA LEU A 57 -20.65 -22.18 8.39
C LEU A 57 -19.27 -22.59 7.88
N SER A 58 -18.93 -23.86 8.06
CA SER A 58 -17.74 -24.42 7.40
C SER A 58 -17.96 -24.61 5.90
N SER A 59 -16.87 -24.86 5.16
CA SER A 59 -16.97 -25.16 3.72
C SER A 59 -17.75 -26.45 3.45
N LEU A 60 -17.74 -27.40 4.38
CA LEU A 60 -18.52 -28.65 4.27
C LEU A 60 -20.02 -28.48 4.52
N GLU A 61 -20.42 -27.43 5.23
CA GLU A 61 -21.82 -27.17 5.57
C GLU A 61 -22.45 -26.13 4.63
N THR A 62 -21.65 -25.37 3.90
CA THR A 62 -22.13 -24.35 2.97
C THR A 62 -22.68 -25.02 1.70
N PRO A 63 -23.98 -24.82 1.34
CA PRO A 63 -24.60 -25.46 0.18
C PRO A 63 -24.26 -24.74 -1.14
N ALA A 64 -22.99 -24.40 -1.33
CA ALA A 64 -22.45 -23.74 -2.52
C ALA A 64 -20.96 -24.05 -2.67
N SER A 65 -20.42 -23.90 -3.88
CA SER A 65 -18.99 -24.00 -4.11
C SER A 65 -18.27 -22.82 -3.45
N VAL A 66 -17.32 -23.12 -2.57
CA VAL A 66 -16.45 -22.14 -1.92
C VAL A 66 -15.00 -22.63 -1.96
N GLU A 67 -14.08 -21.69 -2.06
CA GLU A 67 -12.64 -21.91 -2.00
C GLU A 67 -12.02 -20.89 -1.05
N SER A 68 -10.94 -21.26 -0.38
CA SER A 68 -10.19 -20.37 0.49
C SER A 68 -8.70 -20.45 0.14
N LEU A 69 -8.05 -19.29 0.13
CA LEU A 69 -6.64 -19.13 -0.21
C LEU A 69 -5.90 -18.52 0.98
N THR A 70 -4.89 -19.22 1.49
CA THR A 70 -4.08 -18.76 2.61
C THR A 70 -3.13 -17.63 2.21
N GLY A 71 -2.72 -16.82 3.19
CA GLY A 71 -1.71 -15.78 2.95
C GLY A 71 -0.37 -16.34 2.46
N ALA A 72 0.01 -17.56 2.90
CA ALA A 72 1.22 -18.22 2.42
C ALA A 72 1.14 -18.56 0.93
N GLN A 73 -0.02 -19.05 0.46
CA GLN A 73 -0.25 -19.33 -0.96
C GLN A 73 -0.26 -18.05 -1.81
N ILE A 74 -0.90 -16.97 -1.33
CA ILE A 74 -0.90 -15.66 -2.01
C ILE A 74 0.54 -15.16 -2.22
N ARG A 75 1.37 -15.20 -1.16
CA ARG A 75 2.77 -14.78 -1.23
C ARG A 75 3.63 -15.68 -2.11
N ALA A 76 3.44 -16.99 -2.05
CA ALA A 76 4.16 -17.94 -2.89
C ALA A 76 3.85 -17.76 -4.38
N ARG A 77 2.62 -17.33 -4.72
CA ARG A 77 2.21 -17.00 -6.09
C ARG A 77 2.70 -15.62 -6.55
N GLY A 78 3.12 -14.75 -5.64
CA GLY A 78 3.50 -13.37 -5.96
C GLY A 78 2.32 -12.46 -6.28
N ASN A 79 1.10 -12.82 -5.83
CA ASN A 79 -0.11 -12.04 -6.10
C ASN A 79 -0.06 -10.73 -5.32
N SER A 80 -0.13 -9.61 -6.05
CA SER A 80 0.05 -8.26 -5.50
C SER A 80 -1.28 -7.58 -5.16
N SER A 81 -2.37 -8.08 -5.74
CA SER A 81 -3.73 -7.60 -5.53
C SER A 81 -4.71 -8.76 -5.29
N VAL A 82 -5.91 -8.44 -4.82
CA VAL A 82 -7.00 -9.41 -4.71
C VAL A 82 -7.42 -9.92 -6.09
N GLN A 83 -7.37 -9.05 -7.10
CA GLN A 83 -7.71 -9.42 -8.48
C GLN A 83 -6.74 -10.47 -9.02
N ASP A 84 -5.44 -10.34 -8.74
CA ASP A 84 -4.42 -11.35 -9.09
C ASP A 84 -4.64 -12.68 -8.36
N ALA A 85 -5.31 -12.65 -7.20
CA ALA A 85 -5.55 -13.83 -6.39
C ALA A 85 -6.82 -14.62 -6.76
N VAL A 86 -7.78 -13.98 -7.43
CA VAL A 86 -9.06 -14.57 -7.84
C VAL A 86 -8.96 -15.02 -9.30
N THR A 87 -8.06 -15.97 -9.59
CA THR A 87 -7.86 -16.51 -10.94
C THR A 87 -8.01 -18.02 -10.95
#